data_AF-A0A1V5IFX8-F1
#
_entry.id   AF-A0A1V5IFX8-F1
#
_cell.length_a   1.000
_cell.length_b   1.000
_cell.length_c   1.000
_cell.angle_alpha   90.00
_cell.angle_beta   90.00
_cell.angle_gamma   90.00
#
_symmetry.space_group_name_H-M   'P 1'
#
loop_
_entity.id
_entity.type
_entity.pdbx_description
1 polymer ?
#
loop_
_entity_poly.entity_id
_entity_poly.type
_entity_poly.pdbx_seq_one_letter_code
_entity_poly.pdbx_strand_id
1 'polypeptide(L)'
;MGAGEISYINGCLLRYSDLIPFSDGKNLPGTEEIAHLISGIYQCSFDSTQNEIILIDTKIPDTKGAVQSIHDSPGKPGWTLIFTVNTERPVRFGSVSSILNWFDDARAGIHEIFDLIVPEEIVQALK
;
A
#
# COMPACT_ATOMS: atom_id res chain seq x y z
N MET A 1 -13.73 -33.99 -15.44
CA MET A 1 -14.12 -33.49 -14.11
C MET A 1 -13.21 -32.30 -13.83
N GLY A 2 -13.51 -31.13 -14.37
CA GLY A 2 -14.53 -30.24 -13.82
C GLY A 2 -13.82 -29.31 -12.83
N ALA A 3 -12.85 -28.52 -13.31
CA ALA A 3 -12.34 -27.39 -12.55
C ALA A 3 -13.56 -26.50 -12.33
N GLY A 4 -14.12 -26.58 -11.11
CA GLY A 4 -15.27 -25.80 -10.70
C GLY A 4 -15.01 -24.36 -11.11
N GLU A 5 -16.01 -23.79 -11.78
CA GLU A 5 -16.03 -22.40 -12.22
C GLU A 5 -15.30 -21.55 -11.18
N ILE A 6 -14.28 -20.81 -11.62
CA ILE A 6 -13.70 -19.72 -10.84
C ILE A 6 -14.84 -18.71 -10.74
N SER A 7 -15.68 -18.95 -9.75
CA SER A 7 -16.98 -18.36 -9.59
C SER A 7 -16.75 -16.93 -9.17
N TYR A 8 -16.75 -16.04 -10.17
CA TYR A 8 -16.99 -14.60 -10.06
C TYR A 8 -16.26 -13.93 -8.87
N ILE A 9 -14.93 -14.02 -8.84
CA ILE A 9 -14.16 -13.07 -8.00
C ILE A 9 -14.39 -11.70 -8.61
N ASN A 10 -15.05 -10.82 -7.86
CA ASN A 10 -15.43 -9.48 -8.29
C ASN A 10 -14.35 -8.43 -7.97
N GLY A 11 -13.12 -8.86 -7.67
CA GLY A 11 -12.02 -7.98 -7.31
C GLY A 11 -11.09 -8.58 -6.27
N CYS A 12 -9.95 -7.92 -6.09
CA CYS A 12 -8.94 -8.28 -5.10
C CYS A 12 -8.58 -7.06 -4.26
N LEU A 13 -8.17 -7.32 -3.02
CA LEU A 13 -7.72 -6.34 -2.05
C LEU A 13 -6.51 -6.94 -1.33
N LEU A 14 -5.41 -6.19 -1.29
CA LEU A 14 -4.25 -6.47 -0.48
C LEU A 14 -4.01 -5.26 0.44
N ARG A 15 -3.86 -5.52 1.74
CA ARG A 15 -3.59 -4.48 2.73
C ARG A 15 -2.47 -4.91 3.67
N TYR A 16 -1.38 -4.15 3.69
CA TYR A 16 -0.28 -4.32 4.63
C TYR A 16 -0.33 -3.23 5.68
N SER A 17 -0.01 -3.60 6.92
CA SER A 17 0.08 -2.70 8.05
C SER A 17 1.35 -3.01 8.79
N ASP A 18 2.31 -2.10 8.68
CA ASP A 18 3.61 -2.23 9.31
C ASP A 18 3.69 -1.26 10.47
N LEU A 19 3.92 -1.81 11.67
CA LEU A 19 4.23 -1.03 12.85
C LEU A 19 5.75 -0.94 12.94
N ILE A 20 6.28 0.26 12.73
CA ILE A 20 7.68 0.57 12.91
C ILE A 20 7.83 1.07 14.35
N PRO A 21 8.39 0.26 15.27
CA PRO A 21 8.65 0.70 16.62
C PRO A 21 9.68 1.83 16.56
N PHE A 22 9.36 2.97 17.14
CA PHE A 22 10.19 4.15 17.05
C PHE A 22 10.38 4.76 18.43
N SER A 23 11.63 4.92 18.85
CA SER A 23 11.97 5.22 20.24
C SER A 23 12.60 6.60 20.48
N ASP A 24 12.87 7.43 19.46
CA ASP A 24 13.53 8.72 19.67
C ASP A 24 13.15 9.74 18.60
N GLY A 25 13.07 11.01 18.98
CA GLY A 25 12.56 12.18 18.24
C GLY A 25 13.23 12.56 16.91
N LYS A 26 13.48 11.59 16.03
CA LYS A 26 13.68 11.78 14.59
C LYS A 26 12.34 12.17 13.96
N ASN A 27 12.36 13.09 13.01
CA ASN A 27 11.17 13.46 12.24
C ASN A 27 10.79 12.30 11.31
N LEU A 28 9.61 11.72 11.55
CA LEU A 28 8.99 10.73 10.68
C LEU A 28 8.17 11.45 9.61
N PRO A 29 8.13 10.92 8.37
CA PRO A 29 7.44 11.61 7.31
C PRO A 29 5.92 11.57 7.53
N GLY A 30 5.35 12.77 7.60
CA GLY A 30 3.90 12.96 7.61
C GLY A 30 3.27 12.68 6.24
N THR A 31 1.93 12.66 6.19
CA THR A 31 1.17 12.36 4.97
C THR A 31 1.55 13.27 3.79
N GLU A 32 1.81 14.56 4.02
CA GLU A 32 2.25 15.48 2.96
C GLU A 32 3.66 15.18 2.44
N GLU A 33 4.60 14.88 3.33
CA GLU A 33 5.98 14.54 2.96
C GLU A 33 6.02 13.22 2.16
N ILE A 34 5.25 12.23 2.60
CA ILE A 34 5.09 10.97 1.87
C ILE A 34 4.53 11.21 0.47
N ALA A 35 3.48 12.03 0.34
CA ALA A 35 2.90 12.34 -0.97
C ALA A 35 3.94 13.00 -1.88
N HIS A 36 4.79 13.88 -1.35
CA HIS A 36 5.88 14.48 -2.12
C HIS A 36 6.90 13.43 -2.58
N LEU A 37 7.35 12.53 -1.70
CA LEU A 37 8.31 11.46 -2.01
C LEU A 37 7.83 10.57 -3.16
N ILE A 38 6.54 10.22 -3.17
CA ILE A 38 5.99 9.28 -4.15
C ILE A 38 5.44 9.98 -5.41
N SER A 39 5.21 11.30 -5.37
CA SER A 39 4.63 12.09 -6.49
C SER A 39 5.48 12.10 -7.76
N GLY A 40 6.79 11.83 -7.64
CA GLY A 40 7.68 11.69 -8.81
C GLY A 40 7.44 10.40 -9.61
N ILE A 41 6.70 9.44 -9.04
CA ILE A 41 6.49 8.11 -9.61
C ILE A 41 4.99 7.80 -9.77
N TYR A 42 4.16 8.29 -8.85
CA TYR A 42 2.72 8.06 -8.81
C TYR A 42 1.95 9.37 -8.84
N GLN A 43 0.84 9.41 -9.58
CA GLN A 43 -0.09 10.51 -9.45
C GLN A 43 -0.85 10.36 -8.12
N CYS A 44 -0.83 11.39 -7.28
CA CYS A 44 -1.38 11.32 -5.93
C CYS A 44 -2.53 12.31 -5.74
N SER A 45 -3.54 11.90 -4.96
CA SER A 45 -4.50 12.81 -4.33
C SER A 45 -4.62 12.49 -2.85
N PHE A 46 -5.27 13.36 -2.10
CA PHE A 46 -5.60 13.09 -0.69
C PHE A 46 -7.07 12.73 -0.55
N ASP A 47 -7.38 11.90 0.44
CA ASP A 47 -8.76 11.73 0.88
C ASP A 47 -9.31 13.03 1.51
N SER A 48 -10.61 13.06 1.78
CA SER A 48 -11.27 14.25 2.36
C SER A 48 -10.78 14.60 3.75
N THR A 49 -10.13 13.67 4.45
CA THR A 49 -9.56 13.90 5.79
C THR A 49 -8.05 14.15 5.80
N GLN A 50 -7.41 14.15 4.62
CA GLN A 50 -5.95 14.27 4.43
C GLN A 50 -5.11 13.28 5.26
N ASN A 51 -5.72 12.16 5.64
CA ASN A 51 -5.06 11.09 6.38
C ASN A 51 -4.62 9.94 5.46
N GLU A 52 -5.11 9.92 4.23
CA GLU A 52 -4.83 8.89 3.25
C GLU A 52 -4.43 9.51 1.91
N ILE A 53 -3.31 9.02 1.37
CA ILE A 53 -2.77 9.39 0.06
C ILE A 53 -3.27 8.35 -0.92
N ILE A 54 -4.15 8.76 -1.82
CA ILE A 54 -4.71 7.93 -2.87
C ILE A 54 -3.76 7.98 -4.07
N LEU A 55 -3.34 6.80 -4.53
CA LEU A 55 -2.54 6.62 -5.73
C LEU A 55 -3.48 6.45 -6.92
N ILE A 56 -3.53 7.49 -7.74
CA ILE A 56 -4.24 7.55 -9.01
C ILE A 56 -3.30 6.91 -10.03
N ASP A 57 -3.72 5.83 -10.68
CA ASP A 57 -2.94 5.07 -11.66
C ASP A 57 -1.72 4.35 -11.09
N THR A 58 -1.96 3.19 -10.45
CA THR A 58 -0.88 2.28 -10.07
C THR A 58 -0.26 1.62 -11.31
N LYS A 59 0.95 1.05 -11.18
CA LYS A 59 1.59 0.25 -12.25
C LYS A 59 0.80 -1.02 -12.60
N ILE A 60 -0.21 -1.37 -11.81
CA ILE A 60 -1.08 -2.52 -12.00
C ILE A 60 -2.37 -2.02 -12.66
N PRO A 61 -2.74 -2.52 -13.85
CA PRO A 61 -3.95 -2.11 -14.52
C PRO A 61 -5.20 -2.26 -13.64
N ASP A 62 -6.16 -1.36 -13.82
CA ASP A 62 -7.47 -1.38 -13.15
C ASP A 62 -7.39 -1.47 -11.61
N THR A 63 -6.34 -0.90 -11.02
CA THR A 63 -6.04 -0.99 -9.58
C THR A 63 -5.81 0.39 -8.98
N LYS A 64 -6.40 0.63 -7.80
CA LYS A 64 -6.16 1.77 -6.93
C LYS A 64 -5.19 1.39 -5.83
N GLY A 65 -4.35 2.36 -5.46
CA GLY A 65 -3.50 2.26 -4.28
C GLY A 65 -3.86 3.33 -3.26
N ALA A 66 -3.54 3.09 -2.00
CA ALA A 66 -3.60 4.09 -0.96
C ALA A 66 -2.49 3.86 0.08
N VAL A 67 -1.96 4.96 0.62
CA VAL A 67 -0.97 4.97 1.68
C VAL A 67 -1.48 5.84 2.82
N GLN A 68 -1.46 5.30 4.04
CA GLN A 68 -1.82 6.02 5.25
C GLN A 68 -0.67 5.97 6.25
N SER A 69 -0.37 7.13 6.84
CA SER A 69 0.67 7.31 7.85
C SER A 69 0.01 7.70 9.17
N ILE A 70 0.22 6.90 10.21
CA ILE A 70 -0.35 7.13 11.54
C ILE A 70 0.80 7.21 12.54
N HIS A 71 0.94 8.37 13.17
CA HIS A 71 1.86 8.55 14.30
C HIS A 71 1.13 8.26 15.61
N ASP A 72 1.79 7.50 16.49
CA ASP A 72 1.41 7.28 17.89
C ASP A 72 -0.07 6.93 18.09
N SER A 73 -0.45 5.72 17.68
CA SER A 73 -1.80 5.21 17.91
C SER A 73 -1.99 4.77 19.38
N PRO A 74 -3.19 4.93 19.96
CA PRO A 74 -3.48 4.49 21.33
C PRO A 74 -3.15 3.00 21.53
N GLY A 75 -2.19 2.71 22.42
CA GLY A 75 -1.75 1.34 22.73
C GLY A 75 -0.65 0.78 21.82
N LYS A 76 -0.23 1.49 20.78
CA LYS A 76 0.92 1.15 19.93
C LYS A 76 1.72 2.43 19.59
N PRO A 77 2.64 2.84 20.49
CA PRO A 77 3.52 3.98 20.20
C PRO A 77 4.44 3.64 19.02
N GLY A 78 4.76 4.65 18.22
CA GLY A 78 5.55 4.50 17.00
C GLY A 78 4.79 4.87 15.74
N TRP A 79 5.31 4.40 14.61
CA TRP A 79 4.82 4.78 13.28
C TRP A 79 4.14 3.62 12.60
N THR A 80 2.86 3.76 12.28
CA THR A 80 2.14 2.76 11.51
C THR A 80 1.97 3.25 10.09
N LEU A 81 2.54 2.50 9.15
CA LEU A 81 2.27 2.65 7.73
C LEU A 81 1.25 1.62 7.29
N ILE A 82 0.25 2.07 6.54
CA ILE A 82 -0.79 1.22 6.00
C ILE A 82 -0.80 1.40 4.49
N PHE A 83 -0.60 0.29 3.78
CA PHE A 83 -0.64 0.23 2.33
C PHE A 83 -1.87 -0.56 1.92
N THR A 84 -2.66 -0.01 1.01
CA THR A 84 -3.84 -0.68 0.46
C THR A 84 -3.73 -0.68 -1.06
N VAL A 85 -3.92 -1.84 -1.68
CA VAL A 85 -4.00 -1.99 -3.13
C VAL A 85 -5.25 -2.80 -3.44
N ASN A 86 -6.11 -2.29 -4.31
CA ASN A 86 -7.36 -2.96 -4.66
C ASN A 86 -7.77 -2.74 -6.11
N THR A 87 -8.46 -3.69 -6.69
CA THR A 87 -9.07 -3.52 -8.01
C THR A 87 -10.09 -2.38 -7.97
N GLU A 88 -10.03 -1.44 -8.92
CA GLU A 88 -10.93 -0.29 -9.01
C GLU A 88 -12.37 -0.69 -9.35
N ARG A 89 -12.50 -1.78 -10.09
CA ARG A 89 -13.75 -2.26 -10.67
C ARG A 89 -13.78 -3.78 -10.55
N PRO A 90 -14.93 -4.41 -10.73
CA PRO A 90 -14.97 -5.86 -10.80
C PRO A 90 -14.12 -6.41 -11.94
N VAL A 91 -12.98 -7.01 -11.59
CA VAL A 91 -12.07 -7.67 -12.54
C VAL A 91 -12.46 -9.15 -12.63
N ARG A 92 -12.81 -9.60 -13.83
CA ARG A 92 -13.09 -11.02 -14.07
C ARG A 92 -11.77 -11.75 -14.31
N PHE A 93 -11.27 -12.43 -13.28
CA PHE A 93 -10.11 -13.29 -13.42
C PHE A 93 -10.47 -14.57 -14.18
N GLY A 94 -9.77 -14.83 -15.30
CA GLY A 94 -10.00 -16.02 -16.12
C GLY A 94 -9.31 -17.29 -15.62
N SER A 95 -8.43 -17.18 -14.60
CA SER A 95 -7.68 -18.32 -14.06
C SER A 95 -7.21 -18.05 -12.62
N VAL A 96 -6.93 -19.11 -11.86
CA VAL A 96 -6.33 -19.01 -10.52
C VAL A 96 -4.95 -18.36 -10.60
N SER A 97 -4.16 -18.68 -11.63
CA SER A 97 -2.85 -18.06 -11.86
C SER A 97 -2.96 -16.55 -12.07
N SER A 98 -4.02 -16.05 -12.74
CA SER A 98 -4.23 -14.61 -12.90
C SER A 98 -4.48 -13.90 -11.56
N ILE A 99 -5.13 -14.57 -10.61
CA ILE A 99 -5.36 -14.03 -9.26
C ILE A 99 -4.06 -13.99 -8.47
N LEU A 100 -3.28 -15.09 -8.50
CA LEU A 100 -2.00 -15.16 -7.81
C LEU A 100 -1.02 -14.11 -8.35
N ASN A 101 -0.92 -13.97 -9.67
CA ASN A 101 -0.09 -12.94 -10.30
C ASN A 101 -0.51 -11.53 -9.85
N TRP A 102 -1.81 -11.25 -9.71
CA TRP A 102 -2.27 -9.96 -9.21
C TRP A 102 -1.78 -9.69 -7.77
N PHE A 103 -1.78 -10.71 -6.90
CA PHE A 103 -1.25 -10.57 -5.54
C PHE A 103 0.27 -10.38 -5.51
N ASP A 104 1.00 -11.07 -6.39
CA ASP A 104 2.45 -10.91 -6.53
C ASP A 104 2.80 -9.50 -7.02
N ASP A 105 2.08 -8.99 -8.03
CA ASP A 105 2.24 -7.63 -8.55
C ASP A 105 1.87 -6.59 -7.48
N ALA A 106 0.74 -6.76 -6.77
CA ALA A 106 0.30 -5.87 -5.70
C ALA A 106 1.31 -5.81 -4.57
N ARG A 107 1.88 -6.96 -4.18
CA ARG A 107 2.93 -7.03 -3.17
C ARG A 107 4.20 -6.32 -3.64
N ALA A 108 4.63 -6.52 -4.88
CA ALA A 108 5.80 -5.84 -5.44
C ALA A 108 5.60 -4.32 -5.44
N GLY A 109 4.43 -3.84 -5.87
CA GLY A 109 4.09 -2.42 -5.84
C GLY A 109 4.11 -1.81 -4.43
N ILE A 110 3.59 -2.52 -3.42
CA ILE A 110 3.66 -2.08 -2.02
C ILE A 110 5.13 -1.96 -1.56
N HIS A 111 5.97 -2.95 -1.87
CA HIS A 111 7.39 -2.90 -1.48
C HIS A 111 8.13 -1.74 -2.15
N GLU A 112 7.88 -1.46 -3.43
CA GLU A 112 8.46 -0.29 -4.09
C GLU A 112 8.08 1.02 -3.39
N ILE A 113 6.81 1.18 -2.98
CA ILE A 113 6.36 2.37 -2.25
C ILE A 113 6.99 2.42 -0.86
N PHE A 114 7.06 1.28 -0.17
CA PHE A 114 7.69 1.18 1.15
C PHE A 114 9.15 1.64 1.10
N ASP A 115 9.93 1.18 0.12
CA ASP A 115 11.34 1.54 -0.05
C ASP A 115 11.55 3.03 -0.35
N LEU A 116 10.55 3.71 -0.92
CA LEU A 116 10.59 5.17 -1.14
C LEU A 116 10.25 5.98 0.11
N ILE A 117 9.37 5.44 0.96
CA ILE A 117 8.83 6.13 2.14
C ILE A 117 9.72 5.94 3.35
N VAL A 118 10.18 4.71 3.58
CA VAL A 118 10.92 4.35 4.78
C VAL A 118 12.40 4.66 4.53
N PRO A 119 12.96 5.70 5.19
CA PRO A 119 14.36 6.05 5.00
C PRO A 119 15.26 4.87 5.39
N GLU A 120 16.38 4.71 4.69
CA GLU A 120 17.31 3.61 4.93
C GLU A 120 17.82 3.61 6.37
N GLU A 121 17.93 4.79 7.00
CA GLU A 121 18.32 4.92 8.41
C GLU A 121 17.32 4.30 9.39
N ILE A 122 16.03 4.23 9.02
CA ILE A 122 15.00 3.53 9.82
C ILE A 122 15.14 2.02 9.62
N VAL A 123 15.32 1.58 8.38
CA VAL A 123 15.54 0.15 8.06
C VAL A 123 16.79 -0.38 8.77
N GLN A 124 17.87 0.39 8.82
CA GLN A 124 19.10 0.01 9.51
C GLN A 124 18.94 -0.03 11.03
N ALA A 125 18.11 0.84 11.62
CA ALA A 125 17.86 0.87 13.06
C ALA A 125 17.03 -0.33 13.55
N LEU A 126 16.34 -1.04 12.65
CA LEU A 126 15.54 -2.24 12.95
C LEU A 126 16.33 -3.56 12.84
N LYS A 127 17.59 -3.52 12.37
CA LYS A 127 18.49 -4.69 12.28
C LYS A 127 19.24 -4.92 13.58
#